data_AF-A0A2E5U7F5-F1
#
_entry.id   AF-A0A2E5U7F5-F1
#
_cell.length_a   1.000
_cell.length_b   1.000
_cell.length_c   1.000
_cell.angle_alpha   90.00
_cell.angle_beta   90.00
_cell.angle_gamma   90.00
#
_symmetry.space_group_name_H-M   'P 1'
#
loop_
_entity.id
_entity.type
_entity.pdbx_description
1 polymer ?
#
loop_
_entity_poly.entity_id
_entity_poly.type
_entity_poly.pdbx_seq_one_letter_code
_entity_poly.pdbx_strand_id
1 'polypeptide(L)'
;MMKKTIFSLFLGLFLFSCSDLKTLGEDVKKVSQNQSLILAKLNTLEKKIAEVSKPQPNNNKKDKPKADPNKVYTIADAGSITLGNPKAPVTVIKWTDFQ
;
A
#
# COMPACT_ATOMS: atom_id res chain seq x y z
N MET A 1 -18.73 -36.14 49.48
CA MET A 1 -18.17 -34.77 49.36
C MET A 1 -17.45 -34.52 48.04
N MET A 2 -16.53 -35.38 47.58
CA MET A 2 -15.76 -35.19 46.31
C MET A 2 -16.58 -34.84 45.06
N LYS A 3 -17.76 -35.44 44.86
CA LYS A 3 -18.61 -35.13 43.68
C LYS A 3 -19.09 -33.67 43.65
N LYS A 4 -19.35 -33.06 44.82
CA LYS A 4 -19.76 -31.66 44.91
C LYS A 4 -18.59 -30.72 44.62
N THR A 5 -17.39 -31.08 45.08
CA THR A 5 -16.15 -30.34 44.82
C THR A 5 -15.76 -30.36 43.34
N ILE A 6 -15.86 -31.53 42.69
CA ILE A 6 -15.59 -31.67 41.25
C ILE A 6 -16.60 -30.87 40.42
N PHE A 7 -17.89 -30.95 40.77
CA PHE A 7 -18.93 -30.18 40.07
C PHE A 7 -18.74 -28.67 40.23
N SER A 8 -18.35 -28.21 41.43
CA SER A 8 -18.03 -26.81 41.69
C SER A 8 -16.80 -26.32 40.92
N LEU A 9 -15.78 -27.18 40.74
CA LEU A 9 -14.56 -26.84 40.01
C LEU A 9 -14.84 -26.71 38.50
N PHE A 10 -15.62 -27.62 37.93
CA PHE A 10 -16.04 -27.54 36.52
C PHE A 10 -16.90 -26.31 36.24
N LEU A 11 -17.81 -25.95 37.13
CA LEU A 11 -18.65 -24.75 36.98
C LEU A 11 -17.81 -23.47 37.08
N GLY A 12 -16.79 -23.45 37.95
CA GLY A 12 -15.82 -22.36 38.04
C GLY A 12 -15.04 -22.15 36.75
N LEU A 13 -14.49 -23.22 36.15
CA LEU A 13 -13.77 -23.14 34.87
C LEU A 13 -14.66 -22.64 33.72
N PHE A 14 -15.94 -23.03 33.69
CA PHE A 14 -16.85 -22.66 32.61
C PHE A 14 -17.20 -21.17 32.58
N LEU A 15 -17.17 -20.51 33.74
CA LEU A 15 -17.51 -19.09 33.87
C LEU A 15 -16.38 -18.16 33.39
N PHE A 16 -15.11 -18.56 33.51
CA PHE A 16 -13.97 -17.77 33.03
C PHE A 16 -13.78 -17.82 31.51
N SER A 17 -14.18 -18.92 30.84
CA SER A 17 -14.03 -19.07 29.38
C SER A 17 -14.93 -18.16 28.53
N CYS A 18 -15.95 -17.53 29.12
CA CYS A 18 -16.92 -16.72 28.37
C CYS A 18 -16.38 -15.32 28.03
N SER A 19 -15.54 -14.72 28.90
CA SER A 19 -14.89 -13.43 28.65
C SER A 19 -13.84 -13.54 27.53
N ASP A 20 -13.04 -14.60 27.52
CA ASP A 20 -12.02 -14.83 26.50
C ASP A 20 -12.64 -15.09 25.11
N LEU A 21 -13.80 -15.75 25.05
CA LEU A 21 -14.50 -15.96 23.79
C LEU A 21 -15.04 -14.65 23.19
N LYS A 22 -15.49 -13.71 24.03
CA LYS A 22 -15.94 -12.39 23.58
C LYS A 22 -14.78 -11.55 23.05
N THR A 23 -13.67 -11.49 23.77
CA THR A 23 -12.47 -10.76 23.34
C THR A 23 -11.90 -11.34 22.05
N LEU A 24 -11.84 -12.67 21.93
CA LEU A 24 -11.44 -13.35 20.69
C LEU A 24 -12.36 -13.00 19.52
N GLY A 25 -13.68 -12.97 19.73
CA GLY A 25 -14.64 -12.57 18.70
C GLY A 25 -14.45 -11.13 18.21
N GLU A 26 -14.14 -10.21 19.12
CA GLU A 26 -13.82 -8.83 18.78
C GLU A 26 -12.51 -8.71 17.99
N ASP A 27 -11.47 -9.44 18.40
CA ASP A 27 -10.17 -9.38 17.73
C ASP A 27 -10.23 -10.02 16.34
N VAL A 28 -10.94 -11.13 16.17
CA VAL A 28 -11.20 -11.71 14.84
C VAL A 28 -11.96 -10.73 13.95
N LYS A 29 -12.94 -10.01 14.50
CA LYS A 29 -13.68 -8.97 13.76
C LYS A 29 -12.77 -7.83 13.33
N LYS A 30 -11.87 -7.34 14.20
CA LYS A 30 -10.88 -6.31 13.85
C LYS A 30 -9.92 -6.78 12.76
N VAL A 31 -9.42 -8.01 12.87
CA VAL A 31 -8.54 -8.60 11.83
C VAL A 31 -9.26 -8.66 10.49
N SER A 32 -10.51 -9.12 10.47
CA SER A 32 -11.32 -9.17 9.25
C SER A 32 -11.57 -7.79 8.64
N GLN A 33 -11.84 -6.77 9.47
CA GLN A 33 -12.00 -5.38 9.03
C GLN A 33 -10.69 -4.81 8.45
N ASN A 34 -9.56 -5.06 9.12
CA ASN A 34 -8.25 -4.63 8.65
C ASN A 34 -7.88 -5.29 7.32
N GLN A 35 -8.12 -6.59 7.16
CA GLN A 35 -7.90 -7.30 5.89
C GLN A 35 -8.76 -6.72 4.76
N SER A 36 -10.04 -6.42 5.04
CA SER A 36 -10.93 -5.78 4.06
C SER A 36 -10.43 -4.40 3.62
N LEU A 37 -9.91 -3.60 4.56
CA LEU A 37 -9.31 -2.30 4.27
C LEU A 37 -8.03 -2.41 3.44
N ILE A 38 -7.17 -3.39 3.74
CA ILE A 38 -5.95 -3.67 2.97
C ILE A 38 -6.31 -4.04 1.53
N LEU A 39 -7.26 -4.94 1.33
CA LEU A 39 -7.73 -5.34 0.00
C LEU A 39 -8.29 -4.14 -0.79
N ALA A 40 -9.06 -3.26 -0.14
CA ALA A 40 -9.57 -2.05 -0.78
C ALA A 40 -8.43 -1.09 -1.21
N LYS A 41 -7.40 -0.94 -0.39
CA LYS A 41 -6.22 -0.13 -0.71
C LYS A 41 -5.41 -0.74 -1.87
N LEU A 42 -5.22 -2.06 -1.87
CA LEU A 42 -4.54 -2.77 -2.95
C LEU A 42 -5.28 -2.61 -4.29
N ASN A 43 -6.59 -2.85 -4.31
CA ASN A 43 -7.40 -2.64 -5.53
C ASN A 43 -7.32 -1.20 -6.04
N THR A 44 -7.28 -0.22 -5.13
CA THR A 44 -7.12 1.19 -5.50
C THR A 44 -5.74 1.47 -6.11
N LEU A 45 -4.67 0.90 -5.54
CA LEU A 45 -3.32 1.03 -6.07
C LEU A 45 -3.19 0.35 -7.43
N GLU A 46 -3.70 -0.87 -7.58
CA GLU A 46 -3.72 -1.60 -8.85
C GLU A 46 -4.44 -0.81 -9.95
N LYS A 47 -5.60 -0.22 -9.63
CA LYS A 47 -6.32 0.65 -10.57
C LYS A 47 -5.49 1.87 -10.97
N LYS A 48 -4.85 2.55 -10.02
CA LYS A 48 -3.98 3.70 -10.29
C LYS A 48 -2.76 3.32 -11.15
N ILE A 49 -2.14 2.18 -10.87
CA ILE A 49 -1.03 1.67 -11.67
C ILE A 49 -1.51 1.34 -13.09
N ALA A 50 -2.68 0.71 -13.24
CA ALA A 50 -3.29 0.42 -14.53
C ALA A 50 -3.63 1.70 -15.31
N GLU A 51 -4.00 2.80 -14.65
CA GLU A 51 -4.23 4.11 -15.27
C GLU A 51 -2.91 4.77 -15.73
N VAL A 52 -1.84 4.67 -14.95
CA VAL A 52 -0.51 5.21 -15.32
C VAL A 52 0.15 4.39 -16.43
N SER A 53 -0.07 3.08 -16.45
CA SER A 53 0.49 2.16 -17.46
C SER A 53 -0.31 2.13 -18.76
N LYS A 54 -1.54 2.66 -18.78
CA LYS A 54 -2.27 2.87 -20.03
C LYS A 54 -1.61 4.00 -20.81
N PRO A 55 -1.15 3.77 -22.05
CA PRO A 55 -0.77 4.87 -22.92
C PRO A 55 -1.98 5.80 -23.05
N GLN A 56 -1.77 7.10 -22.79
CA GLN A 56 -2.81 8.11 -22.92
C GLN A 56 -3.48 7.96 -24.29
N PRO A 57 -4.82 7.85 -24.38
CA PRO A 57 -5.49 7.62 -25.66
C PRO A 57 -5.08 8.74 -26.62
N ASN A 58 -4.38 8.35 -27.68
CA ASN A 58 -3.93 9.28 -28.71
C ASN A 58 -5.17 9.64 -29.55
N ASN A 59 -6.00 10.56 -29.05
CA ASN A 59 -7.20 11.04 -29.74
C ASN A 59 -6.86 11.84 -31.02
N ASN A 60 -5.58 11.91 -31.39
CA ASN A 60 -5.14 12.33 -32.70
C ASN A 60 -4.12 11.29 -33.18
N LYS A 61 -4.29 10.72 -34.37
CA LYS A 61 -3.17 10.14 -35.14
C LYS A 61 -2.18 11.27 -35.52
N LYS A 62 -1.61 11.94 -34.54
CA LYS A 62 -0.44 12.78 -34.69
C LYS A 62 0.69 12.01 -34.05
N ASP A 63 1.74 11.89 -34.85
CA ASP A 63 3.01 11.27 -34.53
C ASP A 63 3.43 11.62 -33.10
N LYS A 64 4.19 10.72 -32.46
CA LYS A 64 5.00 11.08 -31.28
C LYS A 64 5.50 12.51 -31.49
N PRO A 65 5.33 13.43 -30.52
CA PRO A 65 5.73 14.82 -30.72
C PRO A 65 7.13 14.80 -31.30
N LYS A 66 7.27 15.28 -32.54
CA LYS A 66 8.54 15.24 -33.27
C LYS A 66 9.56 15.81 -32.31
N ALA A 67 10.59 15.02 -31.97
CA ALA A 67 11.60 15.44 -31.00
C ALA A 67 12.12 16.80 -31.48
N ASP A 68 11.74 17.86 -30.76
CA ASP A 68 12.19 19.21 -31.05
C ASP A 68 13.54 19.34 -30.36
N PRO A 69 14.65 19.39 -31.13
CA PRO A 69 15.98 19.44 -30.56
C PRO A 69 16.20 20.68 -29.69
N ASN A 70 15.36 21.72 -29.85
CA ASN A 70 15.46 22.98 -29.11
C ASN A 70 14.49 23.04 -27.92
N LYS A 71 13.66 22.02 -27.70
CA LYS A 71 12.68 22.03 -26.62
C LYS A 71 13.34 21.71 -25.29
N VAL A 72 13.37 22.71 -24.42
CA VAL A 72 13.84 22.58 -23.03
C VAL A 72 12.70 22.04 -22.16
N TYR A 73 12.96 20.95 -21.44
CA TYR A 73 12.04 20.38 -20.47
C TYR A 73 12.50 20.71 -19.06
N THR A 74 11.66 21.42 -18.30
CA THR A 74 11.90 21.62 -16.87
C THR A 74 11.41 20.39 -16.11
N ILE A 75 12.34 19.65 -15.51
CA ILE A 75 12.04 18.53 -14.62
C ILE A 75 12.26 19.03 -13.18
N ALA A 76 11.26 18.87 -12.32
CA ALA A 76 11.43 19.16 -10.91
C ALA A 76 12.40 18.14 -10.30
N ASP A 77 13.33 18.61 -9.47
CA ASP A 77 14.30 17.77 -8.76
C ASP A 77 13.61 16.81 -7.78
N ALA A 78 12.46 17.19 -7.22
CA ALA A 78 11.63 16.40 -6.32
C ALA A 78 12.41 15.81 -5.13
N GLY A 79 13.47 16.52 -4.68
CA GLY A 79 14.37 16.06 -3.62
C GLY A 79 15.44 15.06 -4.05
N SER A 80 15.63 14.82 -5.35
CA SER A 80 16.68 13.95 -5.89
C SER A 80 18.07 14.56 -5.67
N ILE A 81 19.06 13.70 -5.37
CA ILE A 81 20.46 14.13 -5.27
C ILE A 81 20.95 14.58 -6.66
N THR A 82 21.45 15.80 -6.74
CA THR A 82 22.05 16.36 -7.96
C THR A 82 23.56 16.38 -7.83
N LEU A 83 24.25 15.83 -8.82
CA LEU A 83 25.72 15.82 -8.90
C LEU A 83 26.17 16.62 -10.12
N GLY A 84 27.15 17.52 -9.94
CA GLY A 84 27.73 18.32 -11.02
C GLY A 84 27.37 19.81 -10.95
N ASN A 85 27.44 20.48 -12.10
CA ASN A 85 27.22 21.93 -12.19
C ASN A 85 25.72 22.27 -12.12
N PRO A 86 25.25 23.08 -11.13
CA PRO A 86 23.84 23.46 -11.02
C PRO A 86 23.33 24.33 -12.18
N LYS A 87 24.23 24.89 -13.00
CA LYS A 87 23.93 25.67 -14.20
C LYS A 87 24.27 24.92 -15.49
N ALA A 88 24.36 23.58 -15.44
CA ALA A 88 24.64 22.80 -16.64
C ALA A 88 23.54 23.03 -17.69
N PRO A 89 23.89 23.20 -18.98
CA PRO A 89 22.91 23.37 -20.05
C PRO A 89 22.13 22.08 -20.33
N VAL A 90 22.63 20.92 -19.85
CA VAL A 90 22.01 19.61 -20.00
C VAL A 90 22.05 18.89 -18.65
N THR A 91 20.92 18.30 -18.26
CA THR A 91 20.78 17.47 -17.07
C THR A 91 20.36 16.07 -17.46
N VAL A 92 21.03 15.05 -16.92
CA VAL A 92 20.71 13.64 -17.14
C VAL A 92 20.07 13.07 -15.88
N ILE A 93 18.89 12.47 -16.01
CA ILE A 93 18.23 11.76 -14.90
C ILE A 93 18.67 10.30 -14.94
N LYS A 94 19.34 9.84 -13.89
CA LYS A 94 19.82 8.47 -13.74
C LYS A 94 19.01 7.75 -12.66
N TRP A 95 18.33 6.68 -13.04
CA TRP A 95 17.67 5.76 -12.11
C TRP A 95 18.64 4.64 -11.75
N THR A 96 18.94 4.46 -10.47
CA THR A 96 19.89 3.46 -9.97
C THR A 96 19.31 2.66 -8.82
N ASP A 97 19.61 1.37 -8.79
CA ASP A 97 19.39 0.49 -7.65
C ASP A 97 20.77 -0.01 -7.18
N PHE A 98 21.02 0.02 -5.87
CA PHE A 98 22.32 -0.33 -5.26
C PHE A 98 22.29 -1.72 -4.59
N GLN A 99 21.19 -2.45 -4.75
CA GLN A 99 20.99 -3.78 -4.18
C GLN A 99 21.72 -4.88 -4.95
#